data_AF-A0AAX4L370-F1
#
_entry.id   AF-A0AAX4L370-F1
#
_cell.length_a   1.000
_cell.length_b   1.000
_cell.length_c   1.000
_cell.angle_alpha   90.00
_cell.angle_beta   90.00
_cell.angle_gamma   90.00
#
_symmetry.space_group_name_H-M   'P 1'
#
loop_
_entity.id
_entity.type
_entity.pdbx_description
1 polymer ?
#
loop_
_entity_poly.entity_id
_entity_poly.type
_entity_poly.pdbx_seq_one_letter_code
_entity_poly.pdbx_strand_id
1 'polypeptide(L)'
;MSCQDLDAINTIVKIEGKLVNETPLRIGSGKTQEFEEATDNPIMKYRGKPLIPGSTLKGALRSLAESYINTLTDPKYKVLCDINENEEKCSSCGKDSYCIPCILFGFKDLSSRVYILDSIVEDNSFAISQRTMVAISRVFGGQLPKHLYTLDYVEPNAKFSFTMIIYNLDIVNGEKEEWKSKAVETMKFLLKTLTSQGIFIGARKSVGYGLVKLIEGKVYLYKAPNLLNAQIYDLEKVI
;
A
#
# COMPACT_ATOMS: atom_id res chain seq x y z
N MET A 1 -1.61 25.57 13.20
CA MET A 1 -1.46 25.56 11.72
C MET A 1 -2.46 24.58 11.17
N SER A 2 -3.12 24.89 10.06
CA SER A 2 -4.03 23.95 9.41
C SER A 2 -3.21 22.88 8.69
N CYS A 3 -3.59 21.62 8.81
CA CYS A 3 -3.03 20.51 8.03
C CYS A 3 -3.65 20.42 6.62
N GLN A 4 -4.50 21.39 6.25
CA GLN A 4 -5.00 21.59 4.89
C GLN A 4 -4.08 22.59 4.18
N ASP A 5 -3.14 22.09 3.39
CA ASP A 5 -2.18 22.93 2.63
C ASP A 5 -2.12 22.53 1.14
N LEU A 6 -3.10 21.76 0.66
CA LEU A 6 -3.14 21.25 -0.73
C LEU A 6 -3.72 22.27 -1.73
N ASP A 7 -4.06 23.46 -1.27
CA ASP A 7 -4.45 24.61 -2.10
C ASP A 7 -3.27 25.14 -2.95
N ALA A 8 -2.04 24.99 -2.44
CA ALA A 8 -0.82 25.31 -3.17
C ALA A 8 0.15 24.12 -3.18
N ILE A 9 0.66 23.76 -4.36
CA ILE A 9 1.68 22.71 -4.48
C ILE A 9 3.05 23.31 -4.24
N ASN A 10 3.65 22.99 -3.10
CA ASN A 10 4.99 23.43 -2.70
C ASN A 10 6.05 22.37 -3.00
N THR A 11 5.70 21.10 -2.82
CA THR A 11 6.63 19.99 -3.00
C THR A 11 5.91 18.81 -3.66
N ILE A 12 6.57 18.15 -4.60
CA ILE A 12 6.12 16.87 -5.16
C ILE A 12 7.27 15.87 -4.98
N VAL A 13 7.00 14.75 -4.35
CA VAL A 13 7.93 13.62 -4.26
C VAL A 13 7.34 12.47 -5.06
N LYS A 14 8.04 12.03 -6.09
CA LYS A 14 7.69 10.84 -6.87
C LYS A 14 8.69 9.73 -6.55
N ILE A 15 8.19 8.56 -6.19
CA ILE A 15 8.99 7.36 -5.93
C ILE A 15 8.65 6.35 -7.01
N GLU A 16 9.65 5.93 -7.78
CA GLU A 16 9.51 4.88 -8.79
C GLU A 16 10.40 3.70 -8.43
N GLY A 17 9.94 2.49 -8.71
CA GLY A 17 10.72 1.31 -8.38
C GLY A 17 10.16 0.00 -8.90
N LYS A 18 10.73 -1.10 -8.42
CA LYS A 18 10.29 -2.47 -8.74
C LYS A 18 9.85 -3.22 -7.50
N LEU A 19 8.57 -3.58 -7.46
CA LEU A 19 8.03 -4.50 -6.48
C LEU A 19 8.22 -5.93 -6.94
N VAL A 20 8.68 -6.80 -6.06
CA VAL A 20 8.85 -8.23 -6.32
C VAL A 20 8.09 -9.02 -5.28
N ASN A 21 7.30 -10.01 -5.70
CA ASN A 21 6.67 -10.94 -4.76
C ASN A 21 7.66 -12.04 -4.36
N GLU A 22 8.00 -12.14 -3.09
CA GLU A 22 8.85 -13.22 -2.58
C GLU A 22 8.08 -14.52 -2.38
N THR A 23 6.76 -14.41 -2.19
CA THR A 23 5.87 -15.56 -2.04
C THR A 23 4.75 -15.54 -3.08
N PRO A 24 4.02 -16.66 -3.26
CA PRO A 24 2.89 -16.71 -4.18
C PRO A 24 1.92 -15.55 -3.95
N LEU A 25 1.66 -14.76 -4.99
CA LEU A 25 0.81 -13.57 -4.88
C LEU A 25 -0.58 -13.85 -5.45
N ARG A 26 -1.60 -13.50 -4.67
CA ARG A 26 -2.99 -13.62 -5.11
C ARG A 26 -3.80 -12.38 -4.77
N ILE A 27 -4.26 -11.70 -5.81
CA ILE A 27 -5.19 -10.57 -5.70
C ILE A 27 -6.45 -10.95 -6.47
N GLY A 28 -7.54 -11.18 -5.74
CA GLY A 28 -8.81 -11.55 -6.37
C GLY A 28 -9.45 -10.32 -7.04
N SER A 29 -10.10 -10.53 -8.19
CA SER A 29 -10.83 -9.48 -8.93
C SER A 29 -12.19 -9.10 -8.31
N GLY A 30 -12.63 -9.78 -7.25
CA GLY A 30 -13.97 -9.63 -6.66
C GLY A 30 -14.93 -10.70 -7.17
N LYS A 31 -16.23 -10.59 -6.83
CA LYS A 31 -17.28 -11.59 -7.12
C LYS A 31 -17.83 -11.54 -8.56
N THR A 32 -17.07 -11.02 -9.51
CA THR A 32 -17.51 -10.99 -10.91
C THR A 32 -16.79 -12.13 -11.63
N GLN A 33 -17.34 -13.34 -11.49
CA GLN A 33 -16.96 -14.44 -12.38
C GLN A 33 -17.53 -14.10 -13.76
N GLU A 34 -16.67 -13.81 -14.73
CA GLU A 34 -17.07 -13.92 -16.13
C GLU A 34 -17.19 -15.43 -16.44
N PHE A 35 -18.27 -15.84 -17.09
CA PHE A 35 -18.64 -17.25 -17.35
C PHE A 35 -17.56 -18.06 -18.11
N GLU A 36 -16.48 -17.44 -18.57
CA GLU A 36 -15.42 -18.04 -19.40
C GLU A 36 -14.12 -18.35 -18.64
N GLU A 37 -14.04 -18.09 -17.33
CA GLU A 37 -12.80 -18.35 -16.58
C GLU A 37 -12.67 -19.81 -16.12
N ALA A 38 -11.54 -20.45 -16.45
CA ALA A 38 -11.27 -21.86 -16.13
C ALA A 38 -11.12 -22.17 -14.62
N THR A 39 -11.22 -21.16 -13.74
CA THR A 39 -11.09 -21.35 -12.28
C THR A 39 -12.21 -20.69 -11.51
N ASP A 40 -12.51 -21.27 -10.36
CA ASP A 40 -13.54 -20.77 -9.45
C ASP A 40 -13.21 -19.37 -8.90
N ASN A 41 -11.93 -18.96 -8.94
CA ASN A 41 -11.50 -17.69 -8.38
C ASN A 41 -10.32 -17.08 -9.16
N PRO A 42 -10.57 -16.24 -10.19
CA PRO A 42 -9.51 -15.61 -10.98
C PRO A 42 -8.63 -14.64 -10.18
N ILE A 43 -7.44 -14.39 -10.70
CA ILE A 43 -6.62 -13.24 -10.30
C ILE A 43 -6.99 -12.00 -11.11
N MET A 44 -6.83 -10.82 -10.51
CA MET A 44 -7.03 -9.56 -11.21
C MET A 44 -5.99 -9.38 -12.32
N LYS A 45 -6.48 -9.19 -13.56
CA LYS A 45 -5.65 -9.02 -14.75
C LYS A 45 -6.04 -7.73 -15.48
N TYR A 46 -5.04 -7.06 -16.05
CA TYR A 46 -5.24 -6.00 -17.04
C TYR A 46 -4.62 -6.46 -18.37
N ARG A 47 -5.44 -6.60 -19.41
CA ARG A 47 -5.01 -7.12 -20.73
C ARG A 47 -4.25 -8.46 -20.62
N GLY A 48 -4.76 -9.38 -19.79
CA GLY A 48 -4.16 -10.71 -19.57
C GLY A 48 -2.97 -10.74 -18.61
N LYS A 49 -2.47 -9.60 -18.15
CA LYS A 49 -1.33 -9.50 -17.23
C LYS A 49 -1.78 -9.29 -15.79
N PRO A 50 -1.22 -10.02 -14.81
CA PRO A 50 -1.44 -9.75 -13.39
C PRO A 50 -1.19 -8.28 -13.02
N LEU A 51 -2.06 -7.74 -12.18
CA LEU A 51 -2.02 -6.36 -11.71
C LEU A 51 -2.14 -6.33 -10.18
N ILE A 52 -1.36 -5.46 -9.54
CA ILE A 52 -1.59 -5.05 -8.15
C ILE A 52 -2.28 -3.68 -8.16
N PRO A 53 -3.55 -3.58 -7.74
CA PRO A 53 -4.23 -2.29 -7.65
C PRO A 53 -3.53 -1.36 -6.66
N GLY A 54 -3.42 -0.08 -7.02
CA GLY A 54 -2.91 0.96 -6.14
C GLY A 54 -3.72 1.06 -4.85
N SER A 55 -5.03 0.78 -4.90
CA SER A 55 -5.90 0.70 -3.72
C SER A 55 -5.49 -0.42 -2.75
N THR A 56 -5.01 -1.56 -3.25
CA THR A 56 -4.53 -2.69 -2.42
C THR A 56 -3.26 -2.31 -1.69
N LEU A 57 -2.29 -1.72 -2.41
CA LEU A 57 -1.05 -1.22 -1.80
C LEU A 57 -1.33 -0.09 -0.81
N LYS A 58 -2.20 0.86 -1.18
CA LYS A 58 -2.59 1.98 -0.34
C LYS A 58 -3.27 1.53 0.95
N GLY A 59 -4.18 0.57 0.86
CA GLY A 59 -4.85 -0.01 2.03
C GLY A 59 -3.87 -0.75 2.96
N ALA A 60 -2.96 -1.54 2.39
CA ALA A 60 -1.94 -2.25 3.17
C ALA A 60 -1.00 -1.29 3.90
N LEU A 61 -0.50 -0.26 3.20
CA LEU A 61 0.37 0.76 3.80
C LEU A 61 -0.36 1.63 4.83
N ARG A 62 -1.64 1.96 4.59
CA ARG A 62 -2.48 2.68 5.56
C ARG A 62 -2.64 1.86 6.84
N SER A 63 -3.01 0.59 6.74
CA SER A 63 -3.17 -0.28 7.92
C SER A 63 -1.86 -0.47 8.70
N LEU A 64 -0.73 -0.54 7.99
CA LEU A 64 0.60 -0.56 8.62
C LEU A 64 0.91 0.77 9.32
N ALA A 65 0.54 1.90 8.73
CA ALA A 65 0.72 3.22 9.32
C ALA A 65 -0.14 3.39 10.59
N GLU A 66 -1.40 2.96 10.57
CA GLU A 66 -2.29 2.96 11.73
C GLU A 66 -1.71 2.11 12.87
N SER A 67 -1.16 0.94 12.54
CA SER A 67 -0.48 0.06 13.50
C SER A 67 0.76 0.73 14.10
N TYR A 68 1.58 1.39 13.28
CA TYR A 68 2.77 2.12 13.72
C TYR A 68 2.41 3.29 14.64
N ILE A 69 1.42 4.09 14.28
CA ILE A 69 0.97 5.23 15.08
C ILE A 69 0.45 4.78 16.46
N ASN A 70 -0.20 3.62 16.55
CA ASN A 70 -0.63 3.06 17.84
C ASN A 70 0.52 2.71 18.79
N THR A 71 1.74 2.56 18.28
CA THR A 71 2.94 2.33 19.11
C THR A 71 3.50 3.62 19.72
N LEU A 72 3.08 4.79 19.23
CA LEU A 72 3.54 6.07 19.74
C LEU A 72 2.92 6.37 21.11
N THR A 73 3.71 7.03 21.97
CA THR A 73 3.31 7.41 23.33
C THR A 73 2.61 8.76 23.41
N ASP A 74 2.82 9.63 22.41
CA ASP A 74 2.26 10.98 22.41
C ASP A 74 0.77 10.96 22.00
N PRO A 75 -0.15 11.37 22.89
CA PRO A 75 -1.59 11.36 22.62
C PRO A 75 -1.98 12.25 21.44
N LYS A 76 -1.17 13.25 21.09
CA LYS A 76 -1.42 14.16 19.96
C LYS A 76 -1.50 13.44 18.62
N TYR A 77 -0.74 12.35 18.46
CA TYR A 77 -0.62 11.62 17.19
C TYR A 77 -1.39 10.31 17.20
N LYS A 78 -1.90 9.86 18.35
CA LYS A 78 -2.59 8.57 18.52
C LYS A 78 -4.06 8.60 18.06
N VAL A 79 -4.48 9.65 17.35
CA VAL A 79 -5.86 9.76 16.85
C VAL A 79 -5.99 8.95 15.56
N LEU A 80 -6.94 8.02 15.55
CA LEU A 80 -7.32 7.21 14.39
C LEU A 80 -8.82 7.37 14.16
N CYS A 81 -9.18 7.85 12.97
CA CYS A 81 -10.58 7.95 12.58
C CYS A 81 -11.03 6.64 11.91
N ASP A 82 -11.96 5.92 12.53
CA ASP A 82 -12.65 4.79 11.89
C ASP A 82 -13.85 5.29 11.06
N ILE A 83 -14.15 4.59 9.97
CA ILE A 83 -15.29 4.86 9.10
C ILE A 83 -16.58 4.28 9.70
N ASN A 84 -16.46 3.23 10.54
CA ASN A 84 -17.58 2.44 11.05
C ASN A 84 -18.12 2.89 12.41
N GLU A 85 -17.38 3.71 13.13
CA GLU A 85 -17.89 4.27 14.37
C GLU A 85 -18.76 5.48 14.04
N ASN A 86 -19.96 5.51 14.62
CA ASN A 86 -20.86 6.67 14.65
C ASN A 86 -20.24 7.80 15.50
N GLU A 87 -18.96 8.11 15.32
CA GLU A 87 -18.34 9.30 15.89
C GLU A 87 -18.67 10.47 14.97
N GLU A 88 -19.73 11.19 15.32
CA GLU A 88 -20.26 12.30 14.54
C GLU A 88 -19.24 13.39 14.18
N LYS A 89 -18.04 13.44 14.77
CA LYS A 89 -16.98 14.40 14.39
C LYS A 89 -15.55 13.89 14.71
N CYS A 90 -15.08 12.82 14.08
CA CYS A 90 -13.62 12.61 14.05
C CYS A 90 -12.98 13.68 13.15
N SER A 91 -12.30 14.66 13.77
CA SER A 91 -11.53 15.68 13.05
C SER A 91 -10.13 15.15 12.78
N SER A 92 -9.78 14.93 11.51
CA SER A 92 -8.42 14.54 11.12
C SER A 92 -7.39 15.61 11.48
N CYS A 93 -7.86 16.85 11.63
CA CYS A 93 -7.09 18.07 11.82
C CYS A 93 -7.60 18.86 13.04
N GLY A 94 -7.30 18.38 14.24
CA GLY A 94 -7.60 19.09 15.48
C GLY A 94 -6.62 20.24 15.74
N LYS A 95 -6.97 21.14 16.67
CA LYS A 95 -6.03 22.18 17.13
C LYS A 95 -4.77 21.60 17.77
N ASP A 96 -4.93 20.49 18.50
CA ASP A 96 -3.87 19.81 19.27
C ASP A 96 -3.78 18.31 19.01
N SER A 97 -4.45 17.80 17.96
CA SER A 97 -4.42 16.39 17.60
C SER A 97 -4.43 16.19 16.07
N TYR A 98 -3.64 15.25 15.59
CA TYR A 98 -3.46 14.98 14.17
C TYR A 98 -3.57 13.48 13.88
N CYS A 99 -4.51 13.10 13.01
CA CYS A 99 -4.54 11.75 12.46
C CYS A 99 -3.54 11.66 11.29
N ILE A 100 -2.29 11.30 11.59
CA ILE A 100 -1.23 11.18 10.56
C ILE A 100 -1.62 10.22 9.42
N PRO A 101 -2.23 9.04 9.66
CA PRO A 101 -2.68 8.16 8.58
C PRO A 101 -3.76 8.80 7.71
N CYS A 102 -4.69 9.56 8.32
CA CYS A 102 -5.72 10.31 7.60
C CYS A 102 -5.10 11.43 6.74
N ILE A 103 -4.08 12.12 7.25
CA ILE A 103 -3.36 13.18 6.51
C ILE A 103 -2.60 12.62 5.31
N LEU A 104 -1.97 11.44 5.45
CA LEU A 104 -1.24 10.80 4.36
C LEU A 104 -2.19 10.18 3.32
N PHE A 105 -3.13 9.35 3.77
CA PHE A 105 -3.95 8.49 2.90
C PHE A 105 -5.34 9.02 2.59
N GLY A 106 -5.76 10.11 3.25
CA GLY A 106 -7.06 10.76 3.08
C GLY A 106 -8.14 10.24 4.03
N PHE A 107 -9.12 11.09 4.30
CA PHE A 107 -10.35 10.78 5.04
C PHE A 107 -11.54 11.60 4.50
N LYS A 108 -12.73 11.46 5.08
CA LYS A 108 -13.95 12.14 4.61
C LYS A 108 -13.79 13.67 4.56
N ASP A 109 -12.99 14.24 5.45
CA ASP A 109 -12.76 15.68 5.63
C ASP A 109 -11.45 16.18 4.98
N LEU A 110 -10.60 15.28 4.46
CA LEU A 110 -9.25 15.62 4.02
C LEU A 110 -8.82 14.81 2.79
N SER A 111 -8.32 15.51 1.76
CA SER A 111 -7.73 14.86 0.59
C SER A 111 -6.42 14.16 0.93
N SER A 112 -6.17 13.04 0.26
CA SER A 112 -4.93 12.28 0.43
C SER A 112 -3.73 13.02 -0.18
N ARG A 113 -2.59 12.95 0.51
CA ARG A 113 -1.30 13.40 -0.03
C ARG A 113 -0.61 12.33 -0.85
N VAL A 114 -0.85 11.06 -0.50
CA VAL A 114 -0.19 9.89 -1.09
C VAL A 114 -1.09 9.22 -2.13
N TYR A 115 -0.61 9.23 -3.36
CA TYR A 115 -1.21 8.54 -4.49
C TYR A 115 -0.32 7.37 -4.88
N ILE A 116 -0.90 6.18 -4.99
CA ILE A 116 -0.20 4.97 -5.42
C ILE A 116 -0.88 4.50 -6.69
N LEU A 117 -0.09 4.36 -7.75
CA LEU A 117 -0.58 3.89 -9.03
C LEU A 117 -0.66 2.36 -9.05
N ASP A 118 -1.49 1.87 -9.96
CA ASP A 118 -1.61 0.44 -10.25
C ASP A 118 -0.25 -0.11 -10.71
N SER A 119 0.19 -1.19 -10.08
CA SER A 119 1.47 -1.82 -10.39
C SER A 119 1.27 -2.98 -11.35
N ILE A 120 1.66 -2.77 -12.60
CA ILE A 120 1.53 -3.75 -13.68
C ILE A 120 2.80 -4.61 -13.72
N VAL A 121 2.63 -5.91 -13.95
CA VAL A 121 3.76 -6.83 -14.07
C VAL A 121 4.57 -6.60 -15.35
N GLU A 122 5.90 -6.70 -15.24
CA GLU A 122 6.81 -6.61 -16.38
C GLU A 122 6.68 -7.86 -17.27
N ASP A 123 6.82 -7.68 -18.59
CA ASP A 123 6.81 -8.78 -19.54
C ASP A 123 7.91 -9.81 -19.23
N ASN A 124 7.60 -11.09 -19.46
CA ASN A 124 8.48 -12.24 -19.19
C ASN A 124 8.93 -12.41 -17.72
N SER A 125 8.36 -11.65 -16.78
CA SER A 125 8.73 -11.76 -15.37
C SER A 125 7.79 -12.63 -14.55
N PHE A 126 6.70 -13.17 -15.11
CA PHE A 126 5.67 -13.87 -14.33
C PHE A 126 5.28 -15.21 -14.91
N ALA A 127 4.86 -16.10 -14.02
CA ALA A 127 4.13 -17.33 -14.33
C ALA A 127 2.87 -17.37 -13.46
N ILE A 128 1.78 -17.87 -14.04
CA ILE A 128 0.52 -18.10 -13.33
C ILE A 128 0.41 -19.60 -13.14
N SER A 129 0.23 -20.02 -11.89
CA SER A 129 0.04 -21.41 -11.53
C SER A 129 -1.28 -21.59 -10.80
N GLN A 130 -1.74 -22.83 -10.79
CA GLN A 130 -2.95 -23.26 -10.11
C GLN A 130 -2.61 -24.22 -8.99
N ARG A 131 -3.25 -24.01 -7.84
CA ARG A 131 -3.16 -24.96 -6.72
C ARG A 131 -4.55 -25.34 -6.25
N THR A 132 -4.82 -26.63 -6.28
CA THR A 132 -6.01 -27.23 -5.68
C THR A 132 -5.85 -27.24 -4.16
N MET A 133 -6.84 -26.69 -3.47
CA MET A 133 -6.89 -26.65 -2.02
C MET A 133 -8.01 -27.55 -1.51
N VAL A 134 -7.80 -28.10 -0.31
CA VAL A 134 -8.74 -29.00 0.35
C VAL A 134 -9.19 -28.40 1.67
N ALA A 135 -10.49 -28.31 1.90
CA ALA A 135 -11.01 -28.02 3.24
C ALA A 135 -11.02 -29.30 4.08
N ILE A 136 -10.48 -29.25 5.29
CA ILE A 136 -10.45 -30.38 6.23
C ILE A 136 -11.56 -30.18 7.26
N SER A 137 -12.37 -31.21 7.49
CA SER A 137 -13.35 -31.22 8.58
C SER A 137 -12.64 -31.29 9.91
N ARG A 138 -12.92 -30.33 10.80
CA ARG A 138 -12.38 -30.35 12.18
C ARG A 138 -12.98 -31.45 13.04
N VAL A 139 -14.14 -32.01 12.65
CA VAL A 139 -14.84 -33.07 13.38
C VAL A 139 -14.37 -34.45 12.93
N PHE A 140 -14.28 -34.67 11.62
CA PHE A 140 -13.95 -35.99 11.06
C PHE A 140 -12.47 -36.16 10.74
N GLY A 141 -11.65 -35.10 10.84
CA GLY A 141 -10.22 -35.12 10.52
C GLY A 141 -9.89 -35.37 9.04
N GLY A 142 -10.88 -35.65 8.20
CA GLY A 142 -10.75 -35.91 6.76
C GLY A 142 -11.17 -34.74 5.88
N GLN A 143 -11.01 -34.91 4.58
CA GLN A 143 -11.48 -33.97 3.56
C GLN A 143 -13.00 -33.75 3.66
N LEU A 144 -13.43 -32.49 3.63
CA LEU A 144 -14.84 -32.13 3.44
C LEU A 144 -15.23 -32.41 1.98
N PRO A 145 -16.19 -33.33 1.72
CA PRO A 145 -16.65 -33.62 0.36
C PRO A 145 -17.20 -32.36 -0.30
N LYS A 146 -16.91 -32.14 -1.59
CA LYS A 146 -17.32 -30.97 -2.40
C LYS A 146 -16.70 -29.62 -2.03
N HIS A 147 -15.67 -29.59 -1.17
CA HIS A 147 -14.92 -28.36 -0.84
C HIS A 147 -13.50 -28.36 -1.43
N LEU A 148 -13.34 -28.92 -2.63
CA LEU A 148 -12.18 -28.67 -3.47
C LEU A 148 -12.42 -27.36 -4.22
N TYR A 149 -11.46 -26.44 -4.11
CA TYR A 149 -11.47 -25.22 -4.92
C TYR A 149 -10.06 -25.01 -5.47
N THR A 150 -10.01 -24.55 -6.71
CA THR A 150 -8.76 -24.20 -7.38
C THR A 150 -8.51 -22.70 -7.21
N LEU A 151 -7.24 -22.36 -6.99
CA LEU A 151 -6.81 -20.97 -6.88
C LEU A 151 -5.69 -20.70 -7.87
N ASP A 152 -5.92 -19.70 -8.73
CA ASP A 152 -4.85 -19.04 -9.46
C ASP A 152 -3.99 -18.20 -8.51
N TYR A 153 -2.68 -18.23 -8.73
CA TYR A 153 -1.74 -17.32 -8.08
C TYR A 153 -0.57 -17.01 -9.03
N VAL A 154 0.06 -15.87 -8.78
CA VAL A 154 1.30 -15.50 -9.45
C VAL A 154 2.45 -16.16 -8.69
N GLU A 155 3.29 -16.91 -9.41
CA GLU A 155 4.48 -17.53 -8.86
C GLU A 155 5.43 -16.48 -8.25
N PRO A 156 6.26 -16.85 -7.26
CA PRO A 156 7.30 -15.97 -6.71
C PRO A 156 8.23 -15.38 -7.79
N ASN A 157 8.81 -14.24 -7.46
CA ASN A 157 9.78 -13.48 -8.25
C ASN A 157 9.22 -12.72 -9.46
N ALA A 158 7.90 -12.50 -9.52
CA ALA A 158 7.32 -11.60 -10.50
C ALA A 158 7.62 -10.13 -10.17
N LYS A 159 7.95 -9.36 -11.20
CA LYS A 159 8.37 -7.95 -11.07
C LYS A 159 7.24 -7.03 -11.49
N PHE A 160 6.86 -6.10 -10.62
CA PHE A 160 5.79 -5.13 -10.84
C PHE A 160 6.35 -3.72 -10.81
N SER A 161 5.91 -2.88 -11.74
CA SER A 161 6.27 -1.45 -11.76
C SER A 161 5.62 -0.73 -10.59
N PHE A 162 6.38 -0.06 -9.74
CA PHE A 162 5.85 0.70 -8.61
C PHE A 162 5.98 2.20 -8.86
N THR A 163 4.90 2.94 -8.59
CA THR A 163 4.92 4.40 -8.62
C THR A 163 4.06 4.97 -7.51
N MET A 164 4.66 5.82 -6.68
CA MET A 164 4.00 6.57 -5.62
C MET A 164 4.28 8.05 -5.80
N ILE A 165 3.27 8.89 -5.65
CA ILE A 165 3.36 10.35 -5.75
C ILE A 165 2.86 10.94 -4.44
N ILE A 166 3.61 11.88 -3.88
CA ILE A 166 3.34 12.50 -2.60
C ILE A 166 3.38 14.02 -2.76
N TYR A 167 2.32 14.69 -2.33
CA TYR A 167 2.22 16.14 -2.38
C TYR A 167 2.49 16.79 -1.01
N ASN A 168 3.20 17.92 -1.04
CA ASN A 168 3.45 18.80 0.10
C ASN A 168 4.06 18.08 1.32
N LEU A 169 4.98 17.16 1.06
CA LEU A 169 5.76 16.47 2.08
C LEU A 169 7.18 16.21 1.57
N ASP A 170 8.17 16.92 2.12
CA ASP A 170 9.58 16.75 1.78
C ASP A 170 10.21 15.63 2.63
N ILE A 171 10.20 14.41 2.08
CA ILE A 171 10.77 13.23 2.74
C ILE A 171 12.31 13.26 2.73
N VAL A 172 12.91 13.99 1.78
CA VAL A 172 14.36 14.01 1.56
C VAL A 172 15.04 14.94 2.55
N ASN A 173 14.61 16.21 2.60
CA ASN A 173 15.24 17.22 3.45
C ASN A 173 14.63 17.28 4.87
N GLY A 174 13.48 16.61 5.07
CA GLY A 174 12.71 16.70 6.30
C GLY A 174 11.91 18.00 6.40
N GLU A 175 11.08 18.05 7.43
CA GLU A 175 10.08 19.10 7.60
C GLU A 175 10.18 19.75 8.97
N LYS A 176 9.90 21.05 9.05
CA LYS A 176 9.97 21.83 10.30
C LYS A 176 8.65 21.83 11.07
N GLU A 177 7.53 21.68 10.36
CA GLU A 177 6.22 21.60 10.99
C GLU A 177 6.06 20.29 11.75
N GLU A 178 5.47 20.35 12.94
CA GLU A 178 5.38 19.24 13.88
C GLU A 178 4.67 18.01 13.25
N TRP A 179 3.49 18.22 12.67
CA TRP A 179 2.72 17.15 12.03
C TRP A 179 3.40 16.63 10.75
N LYS A 180 4.06 17.50 9.96
CA LYS A 180 4.79 17.10 8.76
C LYS A 180 6.00 16.25 9.11
N SER A 181 6.75 16.63 10.15
CA SER A 181 7.89 15.86 10.65
C SER A 181 7.46 14.43 11.04
N LYS A 182 6.34 14.30 11.77
CA LYS A 182 5.79 12.98 12.13
C LYS A 182 5.24 12.21 10.94
N ALA A 183 4.68 12.89 9.95
CA ALA A 183 4.25 12.28 8.70
C ALA A 183 5.45 11.76 7.87
N VAL A 184 6.56 12.51 7.81
CA VAL A 184 7.81 12.07 7.19
C VAL A 184 8.38 10.85 7.91
N GLU A 185 8.43 10.86 9.23
CA GLU A 185 8.90 9.71 10.03
C GLU A 185 8.06 8.46 9.74
N THR A 186 6.74 8.61 9.73
CA THR A 186 5.80 7.52 9.39
C THR A 186 6.05 7.01 7.97
N MET A 187 6.20 7.90 6.99
CA MET A 187 6.48 7.51 5.61
C MET A 187 7.83 6.79 5.45
N LYS A 188 8.88 7.24 6.16
CA LYS A 188 10.18 6.56 6.17
C LYS A 188 10.06 5.16 6.77
N PHE A 189 9.33 5.01 7.87
CA PHE A 189 9.04 3.69 8.45
C PHE A 189 8.34 2.77 7.45
N LEU A 190 7.31 3.26 6.74
CA LEU A 190 6.58 2.48 5.75
C LEU A 190 7.47 2.05 4.58
N LEU A 191 8.26 2.97 4.03
CA LEU A 191 9.17 2.67 2.92
C LEU A 191 10.27 1.71 3.35
N LYS A 192 10.84 1.88 4.55
CA LYS A 192 11.85 0.97 5.11
C LYS A 192 11.30 -0.41 5.38
N THR A 193 10.07 -0.51 5.88
CA THR A 193 9.37 -1.79 6.05
C THR A 193 9.16 -2.46 4.70
N LEU A 194 8.72 -1.70 3.69
CA LEU A 194 8.49 -2.19 2.33
C LEU A 194 9.76 -2.69 1.63
N THR A 195 10.92 -2.07 1.87
CA THR A 195 12.20 -2.50 1.28
C THR A 195 12.85 -3.64 2.06
N SER A 196 12.88 -3.57 3.40
CA SER A 196 13.62 -4.54 4.23
C SER A 196 12.83 -5.81 4.54
N GLN A 197 11.64 -5.67 5.12
CA GLN A 197 10.83 -6.79 5.62
C GLN A 197 9.81 -7.26 4.58
N GLY A 198 9.35 -6.35 3.73
CA GLY A 198 8.24 -6.56 2.83
C GLY A 198 6.89 -6.39 3.52
N ILE A 199 5.84 -6.28 2.72
CA ILE A 199 4.46 -6.17 3.20
C ILE A 199 3.61 -7.30 2.62
N PHE A 200 2.60 -7.73 3.37
CA PHE A 200 1.63 -8.72 2.89
C PHE A 200 0.43 -8.05 2.23
N ILE A 201 0.19 -8.38 0.96
CA ILE A 201 -0.93 -7.88 0.17
C ILE A 201 -1.82 -9.01 -0.36
N GLY A 202 -3.05 -8.68 -0.72
CA GLY A 202 -3.99 -9.64 -1.30
C GLY A 202 -4.57 -10.66 -0.31
N ALA A 203 -4.91 -11.83 -0.82
CA ALA A 203 -5.59 -12.88 -0.07
C ALA A 203 -4.63 -13.92 0.52
N ARG A 204 -5.06 -14.63 1.58
CA ARG A 204 -4.32 -15.73 2.22
C ARG A 204 -2.96 -15.37 2.81
N LYS A 205 -2.81 -14.13 3.27
CA LYS A 205 -1.62 -13.61 3.95
C LYS A 205 -1.12 -14.51 5.09
N SER A 206 -2.03 -15.01 5.92
CA SER A 206 -1.70 -15.90 7.06
C SER A 206 -1.21 -17.30 6.67
N VAL A 207 -1.41 -17.72 5.41
CA VAL A 207 -0.97 -19.02 4.88
C VAL A 207 0.29 -18.86 4.01
N GLY A 208 0.96 -17.72 4.11
CA GLY A 208 2.24 -17.45 3.45
C GLY A 208 2.15 -16.80 2.06
N TYR A 209 0.98 -16.33 1.62
CA TYR A 209 0.81 -15.69 0.32
C TYR A 209 1.00 -14.16 0.41
N GLY A 210 1.46 -13.56 -0.68
CA GLY A 210 1.38 -12.12 -0.92
C GLY A 210 2.44 -11.27 -0.26
N LEU A 211 3.59 -11.83 0.14
CA LEU A 211 4.73 -11.04 0.59
C LEU A 211 5.37 -10.34 -0.60
N VAL A 212 5.41 -9.02 -0.59
CA VAL A 212 6.03 -8.19 -1.62
C VAL A 212 7.08 -7.24 -1.04
N LYS A 213 8.18 -7.05 -1.78
CA LYS A 213 9.28 -6.13 -1.42
C LYS A 213 9.60 -5.17 -2.55
N LEU A 214 10.03 -3.97 -2.18
CA LEU A 214 10.56 -2.98 -3.13
C LEU A 214 12.09 -3.11 -3.19
N ILE A 215 12.63 -3.53 -4.33
CA ILE A 215 14.07 -3.83 -4.48
C ILE A 215 14.84 -2.66 -5.09
N GLU A 216 14.26 -2.01 -6.09
CA GLU A 216 14.86 -0.87 -6.79
C GLU A 216 13.98 0.34 -6.56
N GLY A 217 14.56 1.49 -6.22
CA GLY A 217 13.81 2.71 -5.93
C GLY A 217 14.57 3.98 -6.26
N LYS A 218 13.96 4.86 -7.04
CA LYS A 218 14.42 6.24 -7.30
C LYS A 218 13.41 7.21 -6.74
N VAL A 219 13.90 8.27 -6.13
CA VAL A 219 13.10 9.36 -5.57
C VAL A 219 13.38 10.62 -6.37
N TYR A 220 12.32 11.23 -6.90
CA TYR A 220 12.36 12.48 -7.63
C TYR A 220 11.67 13.55 -6.78
N LEU A 221 12.43 14.55 -6.36
CA LEU A 221 11.95 15.68 -5.59
C LEU A 221 11.81 16.92 -6.48
N TYR A 222 10.62 17.49 -6.51
CA TYR A 222 10.32 18.78 -7.14
C TYR A 222 9.93 19.75 -6.03
N LYS A 223 10.54 20.94 -6.01
CA LYS A 223 10.34 21.93 -4.94
C LYS A 223 10.11 23.33 -5.50
N ALA A 224 9.09 24.01 -4.99
CA ALA A 224 8.84 25.41 -5.32
C ALA A 224 10.04 26.29 -4.92
N PRO A 225 10.39 27.33 -5.71
CA PRO A 225 9.63 27.88 -6.85
C PRO A 225 9.84 27.15 -8.18
N ASN A 226 10.79 26.22 -8.29
CA ASN A 226 11.08 25.50 -9.54
C ASN A 226 10.57 24.05 -9.49
N LEU A 227 9.31 23.85 -9.88
CA LEU A 227 8.69 22.53 -9.97
C LEU A 227 8.94 21.79 -11.29
N LEU A 228 9.75 22.36 -12.20
CA LEU A 228 10.01 21.76 -13.52
C LEU A 228 11.17 20.76 -13.47
N ASN A 229 12.17 21.02 -12.63
CA ASN A 229 13.37 20.21 -12.54
C ASN A 229 13.35 19.33 -11.29
N ALA A 230 13.58 18.04 -11.49
CA ALA A 230 13.64 17.07 -10.40
C ALA A 230 15.07 16.95 -9.84
N GLN A 231 15.19 16.91 -8.52
CA GLN A 231 16.38 16.39 -7.85
C GLN A 231 16.20 14.89 -7.65
N ILE A 232 17.16 14.09 -8.12
CA ILE A 232 17.08 12.62 -8.13
C ILE A 232 17.93 12.05 -7.01
N TYR A 233 17.34 11.16 -6.23
CA TYR A 233 18.00 10.45 -5.13
C TYR A 233 17.74 8.95 -5.23
N ASP A 234 18.68 8.14 -4.76
CA ASP A 234 18.47 6.72 -4.55
C ASP A 234 17.58 6.53 -3.31
N LEU A 235 16.59 5.64 -3.38
CA LEU A 235 15.66 5.42 -2.27
C LEU A 235 16.37 5.04 -0.97
N GLU A 236 17.43 4.24 -1.04
CA GLU A 236 18.24 3.81 0.12
C GLU A 236 18.88 4.98 0.88
N LYS A 237 19.15 6.11 0.20
CA LYS A 237 19.74 7.30 0.84
C LYS A 237 18.69 8.17 1.54
N VAL A 238 17.40 7.95 1.26
CA VAL A 238 16.29 8.75 1.76
C VAL A 238 15.64 8.12 3.01
N ILE A 239 15.66 6.78 3.10
CA ILE A 239 14.98 5.96 4.14
C ILE A 239 15.86 5.57 5.33
#